data_AF-A0A8B8DHB6-F1
#
_entry.id   AF-A0A8B8DHB6-F1
#
_cell.length_a   1.000
_cell.length_b   1.000
_cell.length_c   1.000
_cell.angle_alpha   90.00
_cell.angle_beta   90.00
_cell.angle_gamma   90.00
#
_symmetry.space_group_name_H-M   'P 1'
#
loop_
_entity.id
_entity.type
_entity.pdbx_description
1 polymer ?
#
loop_
_entity_poly.entity_id
_entity_poly.type
_entity_poly.pdbx_seq_one_letter_code
_entity_poly.pdbx_strand_id
1 'polypeptide(L)'
;MYMSVSLKTDITNLTSCRQGDAALESSCADCFCVAADRLSMRDILNIASQKEFKNLLDEDWKTRQKILEEDLSHKIGEKATQLTKLVKDLQEKLTSLDKDWSKRNEELSDDLIRRIEGIKDTLSSLGTRVEGVDGQLHFFFSEIGNLNNYIAVFFFAMIIGGITLVYKLFINRQPISERTRHTYIKGKGKEPSSGEIIEKLSRKKLQMGTLIVSFDRTTHKFHRGIFEAISANSSLSVKEEVIQNFDDLMKVEPQKLVIIFVDYNDRQIILENLESEIGDLRNQATDVFISLECDVFVVYCKDKGSQDLSPDNLYNPKLKSVERHPVLRKLKERERVISVNTEFHPHQVSHLESYCNKTFL
;
A
#
# COMPACT_ATOMS: atom_id res chain seq x y z
N MET A 1 -42.15 30.59 -6.43
CA MET A 1 -42.35 32.06 -6.39
C MET A 1 -43.67 32.33 -7.10
N TYR A 2 -44.54 33.17 -6.51
CA TYR A 2 -45.94 33.48 -6.86
C TYR A 2 -47.05 32.57 -6.29
N MET A 3 -47.46 32.85 -5.04
CA MET A 3 -48.84 33.22 -4.65
C MET A 3 -48.86 33.49 -3.13
N SER A 4 -48.53 34.71 -2.73
CA SER A 4 -48.68 35.18 -1.35
C SER A 4 -49.09 36.65 -1.28
N VAL A 5 -49.89 37.11 -2.26
CA VAL A 5 -50.37 38.50 -2.34
C VAL A 5 -51.84 38.48 -2.72
N SER A 6 -52.72 38.10 -1.79
CA SER A 6 -54.13 38.53 -1.79
C SER A 6 -54.86 38.14 -0.48
N LEU A 7 -54.33 38.57 0.67
CA LEU A 7 -55.06 38.44 1.95
C LEU A 7 -54.89 39.69 2.84
N LYS A 8 -54.47 40.82 2.25
CA LYS A 8 -54.11 42.02 3.01
C LYS A 8 -55.01 43.23 2.76
N THR A 9 -56.08 43.08 1.97
CA THR A 9 -56.90 44.21 1.52
C THR A 9 -58.27 44.32 2.22
N ASP A 10 -58.77 43.25 2.86
CA ASP A 10 -60.14 43.25 3.41
C ASP A 10 -60.25 43.56 4.91
N ILE A 11 -59.14 43.75 5.64
CA ILE A 11 -59.19 44.09 7.07
C ILE A 11 -59.26 45.61 7.31
N THR A 12 -58.93 46.43 6.30
CA THR A 12 -58.85 47.89 6.44
C THR A 12 -60.19 48.63 6.41
N ASN A 13 -61.29 47.95 6.03
CA ASN A 13 -62.62 48.57 5.92
C ASN A 13 -63.57 48.30 7.10
N LEU A 14 -63.12 47.61 8.16
CA LEU A 14 -63.94 47.29 9.34
C LEU A 14 -63.71 48.19 10.56
N THR A 15 -62.90 49.25 10.42
CA THR A 15 -62.46 50.10 11.56
C THR A 15 -62.92 51.56 11.49
N SER A 16 -64.00 51.91 10.78
CA SER A 16 -64.46 53.31 10.66
C SER A 16 -65.86 53.63 11.20
N CYS A 17 -66.42 52.84 12.11
CA CYS A 17 -67.67 53.21 12.79
C CYS A 17 -67.56 53.03 14.30
N ARG A 18 -66.75 53.87 14.97
CA ARG A 18 -66.94 54.17 16.39
C ARG A 18 -66.25 55.48 16.79
N GLN A 19 -66.91 56.59 16.49
CA GLN A 19 -66.69 57.87 17.18
C GLN A 19 -67.98 58.69 17.07
N GLY A 20 -68.51 59.10 18.21
CA GLY A 20 -69.74 59.89 18.33
C GLY A 20 -70.30 59.82 19.74
N ASP A 21 -70.00 60.85 20.52
CA ASP A 21 -70.30 61.02 21.94
C ASP A 21 -71.79 61.04 22.30
N ALA A 22 -72.03 60.87 23.60
CA ALA A 22 -73.31 60.91 24.27
C ALA A 22 -74.07 62.24 24.08
N ALA A 23 -75.37 62.15 23.78
CA ALA A 23 -76.48 62.65 24.62
C ALA A 23 -77.80 62.77 23.83
N LEU A 24 -78.90 62.65 24.57
CA LEU A 24 -80.31 62.94 24.26
C LEU A 24 -81.18 61.86 23.58
N GLU A 25 -82.03 61.29 24.44
CA GLU A 25 -83.45 60.96 24.29
C GLU A 25 -84.11 61.29 22.92
N SER A 26 -84.69 60.28 22.28
CA SER A 26 -86.15 60.07 22.29
C SER A 26 -86.58 59.06 21.21
N SER A 27 -87.50 58.18 21.61
CA SER A 27 -88.61 57.65 20.82
C SER A 27 -88.56 57.82 19.29
N CYS A 28 -88.43 56.72 18.56
CA CYS A 28 -89.53 56.23 17.74
C CYS A 28 -89.25 54.80 17.27
N ALA A 29 -90.18 53.92 17.62
CA ALA A 29 -90.43 52.68 16.94
C ALA A 29 -90.84 52.93 15.48
N ASP A 30 -90.81 51.86 14.70
CA ASP A 30 -91.27 51.76 13.30
C ASP A 30 -90.32 52.26 12.22
N CYS A 31 -89.33 51.42 11.92
CA CYS A 31 -88.95 51.17 10.54
C CYS A 31 -88.56 49.68 10.38
N PHE A 32 -89.57 48.83 10.34
CA PHE A 32 -89.43 47.42 9.99
C PHE A 32 -89.15 47.25 8.48
N CYS A 33 -88.40 46.19 8.16
CA CYS A 33 -88.50 45.39 6.92
C CYS A 33 -87.99 45.97 5.59
N VAL A 34 -86.66 46.02 5.35
CA VAL A 34 -86.10 45.74 4.00
C VAL A 34 -84.74 44.98 4.00
N ALA A 35 -84.12 44.70 5.15
CA ALA A 35 -82.76 44.13 5.16
C ALA A 35 -82.65 42.61 5.35
N ALA A 36 -83.72 41.93 5.77
CA ALA A 36 -83.64 40.51 6.15
C ALA A 36 -83.71 39.52 4.95
N ASP A 37 -84.22 39.94 3.79
CA ASP A 37 -84.39 39.04 2.64
C ASP A 37 -83.18 39.02 1.67
N ARG A 38 -82.21 39.93 1.84
CA ARG A 38 -81.00 39.97 0.99
C ARG A 38 -79.77 39.26 1.58
N LEU A 39 -79.85 38.78 2.82
CA LEU A 39 -78.75 38.06 3.47
C LEU A 39 -78.73 36.55 3.14
N SER A 40 -79.89 35.96 2.83
CA SER A 40 -79.97 34.53 2.46
C SER A 40 -79.27 34.21 1.13
N MET A 41 -79.40 35.07 0.12
CA MET A 41 -78.90 34.75 -1.23
C MET A 41 -77.39 34.97 -1.41
N ARG A 42 -76.79 35.95 -0.70
CA ARG A 42 -75.34 36.21 -0.79
C ARG A 42 -74.52 35.12 -0.13
N ASP A 43 -74.95 34.60 1.02
CA ASP A 43 -74.22 33.54 1.72
C ASP A 43 -74.35 32.19 0.97
N ILE A 44 -75.49 31.92 0.35
CA ILE A 44 -75.68 30.73 -0.52
C ILE A 44 -74.82 30.83 -1.80
N LEU A 45 -74.74 32.01 -2.43
CA LEU A 45 -73.88 32.25 -3.60
C LEU A 45 -72.38 32.13 -3.25
N ASN A 46 -71.98 32.49 -2.03
CA ASN A 46 -70.59 32.40 -1.57
C ASN A 46 -70.16 30.96 -1.24
N ILE A 47 -71.09 30.11 -0.79
CA ILE A 47 -70.83 28.68 -0.54
C ILE A 47 -70.83 27.88 -1.84
N ALA A 48 -71.75 28.18 -2.77
CA ALA A 48 -71.78 27.55 -4.09
C ALA A 48 -70.49 27.84 -4.88
N SER A 49 -70.03 29.10 -4.87
CA SER A 49 -68.80 29.50 -5.55
C SER A 49 -67.54 28.90 -4.92
N GLN A 50 -67.47 28.75 -3.60
CA GLN A 50 -66.35 28.07 -2.94
C GLN A 50 -66.28 26.58 -3.27
N LYS A 51 -67.44 25.90 -3.34
CA LYS A 51 -67.49 24.48 -3.69
C LYS A 51 -67.11 24.25 -5.15
N GLU A 52 -67.56 25.11 -6.06
CA GLU A 52 -67.16 25.09 -7.47
C GLU A 52 -65.66 25.36 -7.63
N PHE A 53 -65.12 26.34 -6.90
CA PHE A 53 -63.69 26.65 -6.95
C PHE A 53 -62.83 25.49 -6.41
N LYS A 54 -63.25 24.84 -5.33
CA LYS A 54 -62.57 23.66 -4.79
C LYS A 54 -62.59 22.49 -5.78
N ASN A 55 -63.73 22.25 -6.44
CA ASN A 55 -63.83 21.22 -7.47
C ASN A 55 -62.92 21.52 -8.67
N LEU A 56 -62.81 22.78 -9.10
CA LEU A 56 -61.90 23.18 -10.18
C LEU A 56 -60.44 22.96 -9.82
N LEU A 57 -60.04 23.25 -8.57
CA LEU A 57 -58.69 22.99 -8.09
C LEU A 57 -58.38 21.50 -7.98
N ASP A 58 -59.33 20.69 -7.52
CA ASP A 58 -59.16 19.24 -7.42
C ASP A 58 -59.03 18.60 -8.81
N GLU A 59 -59.81 19.04 -9.79
CA GLU A 59 -59.73 18.56 -11.17
C GLU A 59 -58.46 19.02 -11.90
N ASP A 60 -58.03 20.28 -11.70
CA ASP A 60 -56.74 20.77 -12.21
C ASP A 60 -55.56 20.01 -11.57
N TRP A 61 -55.62 19.75 -10.27
CA TRP A 61 -54.60 18.98 -9.55
C TRP A 61 -54.49 17.55 -10.09
N LYS A 62 -55.62 16.84 -10.25
CA LYS A 62 -55.64 15.49 -10.85
C LYS A 62 -55.07 15.48 -12.27
N THR A 63 -55.39 16.50 -13.07
CA THR A 63 -54.88 16.63 -14.45
C THR A 63 -53.37 16.78 -14.46
N ARG A 64 -52.82 17.66 -13.61
CA ARG A 64 -51.37 17.87 -13.48
C ARG A 64 -50.66 16.63 -12.95
N GLN A 65 -51.25 15.93 -11.99
CA GLN A 65 -50.71 14.69 -11.45
C GLN A 65 -50.59 13.63 -12.55
N LYS A 66 -51.62 13.47 -13.38
CA LYS A 66 -51.62 12.53 -14.51
C LYS A 66 -50.55 12.87 -15.54
N ILE A 67 -50.42 14.14 -15.93
CA ILE A 67 -49.39 14.58 -16.88
C ILE A 67 -47.97 14.30 -16.32
N LEU A 68 -47.76 14.56 -15.04
CA LEU A 68 -46.48 14.31 -14.38
C LEU A 68 -46.15 12.82 -14.32
N GLU A 69 -47.14 11.98 -14.02
CA GLU A 69 -46.99 10.52 -13.98
C GLU A 69 -46.65 9.93 -15.36
N GLU A 70 -47.29 10.43 -16.42
CA GLU A 70 -46.99 10.06 -17.80
C GLU A 70 -45.57 10.50 -18.23
N ASP A 71 -45.15 11.74 -17.93
CA ASP A 71 -43.80 12.24 -18.25
C ASP A 71 -42.71 11.46 -17.49
N LEU A 72 -42.93 11.19 -16.20
CA LEU A 72 -42.00 10.39 -15.39
C LEU A 72 -41.91 8.94 -15.92
N SER A 73 -43.03 8.32 -16.23
CA SER A 73 -43.08 6.96 -16.78
C SER A 73 -42.34 6.89 -18.12
N HIS A 74 -42.53 7.87 -19.00
CA HIS A 74 -41.82 7.97 -20.27
C HIS A 74 -40.30 8.11 -20.05
N LYS A 75 -39.85 9.03 -19.19
CA LYS A 75 -38.42 9.24 -18.90
C LYS A 75 -37.77 8.01 -18.28
N ILE A 76 -38.47 7.32 -17.37
CA ILE A 76 -37.98 6.06 -16.78
C ILE A 76 -37.83 5.00 -17.86
N GLY A 77 -38.83 4.85 -18.75
CA GLY A 77 -38.76 3.93 -19.89
C GLY A 77 -37.58 4.21 -20.81
N GLU A 78 -37.37 5.47 -21.19
CA GLU A 78 -36.24 5.87 -22.04
C GLU A 78 -34.89 5.55 -21.37
N LYS A 79 -34.75 5.85 -20.08
CA LYS A 79 -33.52 5.54 -19.34
C LYS A 79 -33.30 4.04 -19.17
N ALA A 80 -34.35 3.26 -18.97
CA ALA A 80 -34.27 1.79 -18.90
C ALA A 80 -33.80 1.19 -20.23
N THR A 81 -34.27 1.71 -21.37
CA THR A 81 -33.82 1.22 -22.69
C THR A 81 -32.35 1.60 -22.97
N GLN A 82 -31.94 2.82 -22.62
CA GLN A 82 -30.53 3.24 -22.69
C GLN A 82 -29.62 2.35 -21.83
N LEU A 83 -30.04 2.05 -20.59
CA LEU A 83 -29.31 1.18 -19.69
C LEU A 83 -29.19 -0.24 -20.23
N THR A 84 -30.29 -0.80 -20.76
CA THR A 84 -30.31 -2.14 -21.35
C THR A 84 -29.35 -2.25 -22.53
N LYS A 85 -29.27 -1.21 -23.37
CA LYS A 85 -28.31 -1.17 -24.48
C LYS A 85 -26.86 -1.16 -23.99
N LEU A 86 -26.55 -0.34 -22.98
CA LEU A 86 -25.21 -0.29 -22.39
C LEU A 86 -24.80 -1.63 -21.74
N VAL A 87 -25.72 -2.29 -21.05
CA VAL A 87 -25.47 -3.61 -20.46
C VAL A 87 -25.14 -4.63 -21.54
N LYS A 88 -25.87 -4.62 -22.66
CA LYS A 88 -25.60 -5.52 -23.78
C LYS A 88 -24.22 -5.26 -24.42
N ASP A 89 -23.88 -4.00 -24.69
CA ASP A 89 -22.56 -3.64 -25.23
C ASP A 89 -21.41 -4.04 -24.28
N LEU A 90 -21.61 -3.89 -22.96
CA LEU A 90 -20.63 -4.31 -21.96
C LEU A 90 -20.49 -5.84 -21.91
N GLN A 91 -21.60 -6.57 -22.02
CA GLN A 91 -21.59 -8.03 -22.06
C GLN A 91 -20.83 -8.54 -23.30
N GLU A 92 -21.07 -7.96 -24.47
CA GLU A 92 -20.36 -8.30 -25.70
C GLU A 92 -18.85 -8.04 -25.56
N LYS A 93 -18.45 -6.87 -25.05
CA LYS A 93 -17.03 -6.55 -24.80
C LYS A 93 -16.38 -7.48 -23.78
N LEU A 94 -17.10 -7.89 -22.74
CA LEU A 94 -16.59 -8.82 -21.74
C LEU A 94 -16.34 -10.20 -22.36
N THR A 95 -17.28 -10.69 -23.17
CA THR A 95 -17.11 -11.98 -23.86
C THR A 95 -15.97 -11.97 -24.88
N SER A 96 -15.75 -10.86 -25.59
CA SER A 96 -14.59 -10.75 -26.49
C SER A 96 -13.27 -10.74 -25.71
N LEU A 97 -13.23 -10.04 -24.58
CA LEU A 97 -12.02 -9.93 -23.76
C LEU A 97 -11.66 -11.26 -23.10
N ASP A 98 -12.66 -12.03 -22.67
CA ASP A 98 -12.49 -13.37 -22.11
C ASP A 98 -11.92 -14.35 -23.15
N LYS A 99 -12.39 -14.27 -24.39
CA LYS A 99 -11.87 -15.07 -25.51
C LYS A 99 -10.41 -14.70 -25.84
N ASP A 100 -10.10 -13.41 -25.90
CA ASP A 100 -8.73 -12.92 -26.16
C ASP A 100 -7.76 -13.26 -25.01
N TRP A 101 -8.24 -13.25 -23.77
CA TRP A 101 -7.47 -13.66 -22.60
C TRP A 101 -7.16 -15.16 -22.65
N SER A 102 -8.18 -15.98 -22.91
CA SER A 102 -8.03 -17.43 -23.02
C SER A 102 -7.01 -17.81 -24.09
N LYS A 103 -7.09 -17.17 -25.28
CA LYS A 103 -6.13 -17.40 -26.37
C LYS A 103 -4.70 -17.03 -25.98
N ARG A 104 -4.49 -15.85 -25.39
CA ARG A 104 -3.14 -15.42 -24.95
C ARG A 104 -2.58 -16.31 -23.85
N ASN A 105 -3.43 -16.83 -22.97
CA ASN A 105 -3.00 -17.72 -21.91
C ASN A 105 -2.56 -19.10 -22.45
N GLU A 106 -3.25 -19.62 -23.48
CA GLU A 106 -2.84 -20.83 -24.19
C GLU A 106 -1.50 -20.63 -24.92
N GLU A 107 -1.34 -19.52 -25.67
CA GLU A 107 -0.07 -19.17 -26.34
C GLU A 107 1.10 -19.04 -25.34
N LEU A 108 0.86 -18.44 -24.17
CA LEU A 108 1.87 -18.31 -23.12
C LEU A 108 2.23 -19.66 -22.49
N SER A 109 1.23 -20.51 -22.26
CA SER A 109 1.42 -21.86 -21.74
C SER A 109 2.31 -22.69 -22.68
N ASP A 110 2.04 -22.63 -23.98
CA ASP A 110 2.82 -23.35 -24.99
C ASP A 110 4.27 -22.85 -25.07
N ASP A 111 4.53 -21.53 -25.01
CA ASP A 111 5.91 -21.01 -24.99
C ASP A 111 6.66 -21.43 -23.73
N LEU A 112 5.98 -21.45 -22.57
CA LEU A 112 6.58 -21.91 -21.31
C LEU A 112 6.95 -23.40 -21.37
N ILE A 113 6.06 -24.26 -21.87
CA ILE A 113 6.33 -25.69 -22.07
C ILE A 113 7.54 -25.87 -22.98
N ARG A 114 7.61 -25.12 -24.09
CA ARG A 114 8.74 -25.19 -25.04
C ARG A 114 10.06 -24.76 -24.39
N ARG A 115 10.07 -23.73 -23.55
CA ARG A 115 11.26 -23.28 -22.83
C ARG A 115 11.71 -24.30 -21.79
N ILE A 116 10.78 -24.91 -21.05
CA ILE A 116 11.07 -25.94 -20.06
C ILE A 116 11.74 -27.15 -20.74
N GLU A 117 11.21 -27.61 -21.87
CA GLU A 117 11.84 -28.73 -22.60
C GLU A 117 13.23 -28.36 -23.11
N GLY A 118 13.41 -27.14 -23.64
CA GLY A 118 14.73 -26.65 -24.04
C GLY A 118 15.74 -26.60 -22.89
N ILE A 119 15.31 -26.17 -21.70
CA ILE A 119 16.17 -26.17 -20.49
C ILE A 119 16.54 -27.61 -20.12
N LYS A 120 15.56 -28.52 -20.11
CA LYS A 120 15.79 -29.94 -19.79
C LYS A 120 16.80 -30.59 -20.74
N ASP A 121 16.73 -30.29 -22.04
CA ASP A 121 17.71 -30.76 -23.03
C ASP A 121 19.11 -30.21 -22.74
N THR A 122 19.23 -28.92 -22.45
CA THR A 122 20.52 -28.32 -22.10
C THR A 122 21.11 -28.92 -20.82
N LEU A 123 20.27 -29.21 -19.82
CA LEU A 123 20.69 -29.76 -18.54
C LEU A 123 21.13 -31.23 -18.68
N SER A 124 20.44 -31.99 -19.52
CA SER A 124 20.84 -33.35 -19.92
C SER A 124 22.19 -33.34 -20.64
N SER A 125 22.39 -32.39 -21.56
CA SER A 125 23.69 -32.22 -22.25
C SER A 125 24.82 -31.83 -21.28
N LEU A 126 24.52 -31.05 -20.24
CA LEU A 126 25.50 -30.66 -19.22
C LEU A 126 25.86 -31.84 -18.31
N GLY A 127 24.87 -32.65 -17.91
CA GLY A 127 25.10 -33.84 -17.09
C GLY A 127 26.07 -34.82 -17.74
N THR A 128 25.87 -35.12 -19.03
CA THR A 128 26.79 -36.00 -19.79
C THR A 128 28.20 -35.43 -19.92
N ARG A 129 28.35 -34.09 -20.01
CA ARG A 129 29.67 -33.44 -20.03
C ARG A 129 30.36 -33.50 -18.66
N VAL A 130 29.61 -33.37 -17.57
CA VAL A 130 30.16 -33.44 -16.20
C VAL A 130 30.62 -34.86 -15.88
N GLU A 131 29.86 -35.89 -16.24
CA GLU A 131 30.28 -37.30 -16.06
C GLU A 131 31.59 -37.61 -16.82
N GLY A 132 31.75 -37.05 -18.03
CA GLY A 132 33.00 -37.17 -18.79
C GLY A 132 34.20 -36.50 -18.12
N VAL A 133 33.98 -35.41 -17.37
CA VAL A 133 35.03 -34.69 -16.63
C VAL A 133 35.43 -35.42 -15.35
N ASP A 134 34.49 -36.03 -14.63
CA ASP A 134 34.78 -36.84 -13.43
C ASP A 134 35.68 -38.04 -13.75
N GLY A 135 35.48 -38.68 -14.91
CA GLY A 135 36.36 -39.75 -15.39
C GLY A 135 37.81 -39.29 -15.65
N GLN A 136 38.01 -38.07 -16.17
CA GLN A 136 39.33 -37.48 -16.34
C GLN A 136 39.95 -37.05 -15.00
N LEU A 137 39.15 -36.51 -14.07
CA LEU A 137 39.62 -36.08 -12.76
C LEU A 137 40.19 -37.25 -11.96
N HIS A 138 39.53 -38.42 -11.99
CA HIS A 138 40.01 -39.62 -11.30
C HIS A 138 41.37 -40.11 -11.83
N PHE A 139 41.60 -39.99 -13.14
CA PHE A 139 42.89 -40.27 -13.77
C PHE A 139 43.98 -39.30 -13.27
N PHE A 140 43.69 -38.00 -13.22
CA PHE A 140 44.63 -37.01 -12.68
C PHE A 140 44.93 -37.20 -11.18
N PHE A 141 43.94 -37.54 -10.36
CA PHE A 141 44.16 -37.78 -8.93
C PHE A 141 44.96 -39.06 -8.63
N SER A 142 44.77 -40.11 -9.44
CA SER A 142 45.59 -41.34 -9.40
C SER A 142 47.07 -41.05 -9.69
N GLU A 143 47.34 -40.21 -10.69
CA GLU A 143 48.71 -39.81 -11.06
C GLU A 143 49.38 -38.93 -9.98
N ILE A 144 48.61 -38.01 -9.38
CA ILE A 144 49.08 -37.11 -8.31
C ILE A 144 49.45 -37.88 -7.03
N GLY A 145 48.72 -38.95 -6.70
CA GLY A 145 49.00 -39.78 -5.52
C GLY A 145 50.39 -40.43 -5.55
N ASN A 146 50.86 -40.87 -6.72
CA ASN A 146 52.20 -41.44 -6.90
C ASN A 146 53.30 -40.37 -6.90
N LEU A 147 53.02 -39.19 -7.46
CA LEU A 147 53.94 -38.04 -7.42
C LEU A 147 54.16 -37.53 -5.99
N ASN A 148 53.13 -37.58 -5.14
CA ASN A 148 53.23 -37.09 -3.77
C ASN A 148 54.19 -37.94 -2.91
N ASN A 149 54.28 -39.25 -3.17
CA ASN A 149 55.28 -40.12 -2.53
C ASN A 149 56.72 -39.76 -2.96
N TYR A 150 56.94 -39.47 -4.24
CA TYR A 150 58.25 -39.04 -4.74
C TYR A 150 58.67 -37.68 -4.16
N ILE A 151 57.73 -36.73 -4.09
CA ILE A 151 57.95 -35.41 -3.50
C ILE A 151 58.26 -35.53 -2.00
N ALA A 152 57.51 -36.36 -1.26
CA ALA A 152 57.77 -36.60 0.16
C ALA A 152 59.16 -37.21 0.40
N VAL A 153 59.56 -38.23 -0.37
CA VAL A 153 60.90 -38.84 -0.27
C VAL A 153 62.00 -37.82 -0.60
N PHE A 154 61.80 -36.97 -1.60
CA PHE A 154 62.73 -35.90 -1.95
C PHE A 154 62.86 -34.86 -0.82
N PHE A 155 61.74 -34.44 -0.20
CA PHE A 155 61.78 -33.55 0.96
C PHE A 155 62.44 -34.21 2.18
N PHE A 156 62.22 -35.50 2.44
CA PHE A 156 62.92 -36.23 3.50
C PHE A 156 64.43 -36.30 3.25
N ALA A 157 64.86 -36.56 2.02
CA ALA A 157 66.28 -36.55 1.66
C ALA A 157 66.91 -35.15 1.81
N MET A 158 66.19 -34.10 1.42
CA MET A 158 66.59 -32.70 1.62
C MET A 158 66.67 -32.33 3.11
N ILE A 159 65.74 -32.82 3.94
CA ILE A 159 65.77 -32.59 5.40
C ILE A 159 66.95 -33.33 6.02
N ILE A 160 67.21 -34.58 5.65
CA ILE A 160 68.37 -35.35 6.15
C ILE A 160 69.68 -34.69 5.72
N GLY A 161 69.79 -34.29 4.45
CA GLY A 161 70.92 -33.53 3.90
C GLY A 161 71.09 -32.17 4.57
N GLY A 162 70.00 -31.47 4.83
CA GLY A 162 69.95 -30.22 5.57
C GLY A 162 70.40 -30.39 7.01
N ILE A 163 69.91 -31.41 7.72
CA ILE A 163 70.33 -31.72 9.09
C ILE A 163 71.82 -32.07 9.14
N THR A 164 72.36 -32.83 8.16
CA THR A 164 73.81 -33.11 8.09
C THR A 164 74.63 -31.86 7.78
N LEU A 165 74.13 -30.97 6.92
CA LEU A 165 74.77 -29.70 6.61
C LEU A 165 74.73 -28.74 7.81
N VAL A 166 73.61 -28.70 8.52
CA VAL A 166 73.37 -27.91 9.73
C VAL A 166 74.23 -28.43 10.88
N TYR A 167 74.36 -29.75 11.06
CA TYR A 167 75.31 -30.34 12.02
C TYR A 167 76.76 -29.93 11.73
N LYS A 168 77.11 -29.76 10.44
CA LYS A 168 78.42 -29.27 10.00
C LYS A 168 78.58 -27.74 10.17
N LEU A 169 77.48 -26.98 10.05
CA LEU A 169 77.44 -25.53 10.20
C LEU A 169 77.35 -25.06 11.66
N PHE A 170 76.77 -25.85 12.57
CA PHE A 170 76.64 -25.48 13.99
C PHE A 170 77.95 -25.56 14.80
N ILE A 171 79.05 -26.07 14.21
CA ILE A 171 80.42 -25.87 14.73
C ILE A 171 80.98 -24.49 14.32
N ASN A 172 80.36 -23.79 13.36
CA ASN A 172 80.92 -22.55 12.82
C ASN A 172 79.85 -21.44 12.67
N ARG A 173 79.58 -20.80 13.81
CA ARG A 173 79.04 -19.45 14.02
C ARG A 173 77.63 -19.04 13.53
N GLN A 174 77.02 -18.31 14.47
CA GLN A 174 75.74 -17.60 14.58
C GLN A 174 75.44 -16.47 13.54
N PRO A 175 74.20 -15.90 13.55
CA PRO A 175 73.39 -15.57 12.36
C PRO A 175 72.97 -14.09 12.27
N ILE A 176 72.41 -13.67 11.12
CA ILE A 176 71.64 -12.43 10.89
C ILE A 176 70.63 -12.76 9.78
N SER A 177 69.30 -12.83 9.98
CA SER A 177 68.25 -11.81 10.23
C SER A 177 67.79 -11.02 8.99
N GLU A 178 66.48 -10.72 8.98
CA GLU A 178 65.64 -9.87 8.09
C GLU A 178 65.02 -10.58 6.87
N ARG A 179 63.70 -10.74 6.68
CA ARG A 179 62.46 -9.94 6.88
C ARG A 179 62.21 -8.86 5.82
N THR A 180 61.27 -9.10 4.89
CA THR A 180 60.50 -8.04 4.18
C THR A 180 59.20 -8.63 3.58
N ARG A 181 58.05 -8.40 4.22
CA ARG A 181 56.89 -7.56 3.81
C ARG A 181 56.35 -7.79 2.39
N HIS A 182 55.09 -8.25 2.35
CA HIS A 182 54.20 -8.28 1.20
C HIS A 182 53.30 -7.03 1.14
N THR A 183 53.06 -6.55 -0.08
CA THR A 183 52.22 -5.42 -0.44
C THR A 183 50.87 -5.94 -0.95
N TYR A 184 49.76 -5.47 -0.38
CA TYR A 184 48.40 -5.79 -0.84
C TYR A 184 47.96 -4.82 -1.94
N ILE A 185 47.57 -5.35 -3.09
CA ILE A 185 46.91 -4.61 -4.18
C ILE A 185 45.39 -4.80 -4.04
N LYS A 186 44.68 -3.68 -3.99
CA LYS A 186 43.23 -3.54 -3.78
C LYS A 186 42.47 -3.88 -5.08
N GLY A 187 41.78 -5.01 -5.11
CA GLY A 187 40.89 -5.42 -6.19
C GLY A 187 39.48 -4.82 -6.05
N LYS A 188 38.82 -4.55 -7.18
CA LYS A 188 37.42 -4.10 -7.29
C LYS A 188 36.50 -5.01 -6.48
N GLY A 189 35.72 -4.42 -5.57
CA GLY A 189 34.90 -5.14 -4.59
C GLY A 189 33.78 -5.95 -5.26
N LYS A 190 33.76 -7.24 -4.93
CA LYS A 190 32.60 -8.12 -5.09
C LYS A 190 31.50 -7.60 -4.16
N GLU A 191 30.26 -7.50 -4.63
CA GLU A 191 29.14 -7.17 -3.73
C GLU A 191 29.10 -8.18 -2.57
N PRO A 192 29.03 -7.71 -1.32
CA PRO A 192 29.04 -8.59 -0.17
C PRO A 192 27.77 -9.43 -0.16
N SER A 193 27.92 -10.73 0.05
CA SER A 193 26.76 -11.61 0.19
C SER A 193 25.96 -11.26 1.44
N SER A 194 24.64 -11.52 1.46
CA SER A 194 23.80 -11.25 2.63
C SER A 194 24.33 -11.94 3.89
N GLY A 195 24.96 -13.12 3.76
CA GLY A 195 25.62 -13.82 4.88
C GLY A 195 26.80 -13.04 5.47
N GLU A 196 27.62 -12.40 4.64
CA GLU A 196 28.72 -11.53 5.10
C GLU A 196 28.19 -10.30 5.84
N ILE A 197 27.06 -9.75 5.36
CA ILE A 197 26.40 -8.61 6.01
C ILE A 197 25.84 -9.00 7.37
N ILE A 198 25.12 -10.12 7.46
CA ILE A 198 24.57 -10.64 8.72
C ILE A 198 25.69 -10.95 9.70
N GLU A 199 26.79 -11.58 9.26
CA GLU A 199 27.92 -11.89 10.10
C GLU A 199 28.55 -10.63 10.68
N LYS A 200 28.74 -9.58 9.86
CA LYS A 200 29.33 -8.33 10.32
C LYS A 200 28.40 -7.57 11.28
N LEU A 201 27.10 -7.54 10.99
CA LEU A 201 26.13 -6.81 11.80
C LEU A 201 25.77 -7.52 13.11
N SER A 202 25.75 -8.86 13.13
CA SER A 202 25.50 -9.62 14.37
C SER A 202 26.56 -9.35 15.45
N ARG A 203 27.80 -9.03 15.04
CA ARG A 203 28.88 -8.60 15.95
C ARG A 203 28.62 -7.24 16.61
N LYS A 204 27.73 -6.39 16.10
CA LYS A 204 27.49 -5.03 16.61
C LYS A 204 26.56 -4.97 17.84
N LYS A 205 26.02 -6.10 18.31
CA LYS A 205 25.02 -6.24 19.37
C LYS A 205 23.73 -5.46 19.08
N LEU A 206 22.59 -6.15 19.18
CA LEU A 206 21.28 -5.53 19.02
C LEU A 206 21.03 -4.50 20.13
N GLN A 207 20.80 -3.24 19.75
CA GLN A 207 20.56 -2.15 20.69
C GLN A 207 19.07 -1.96 20.97
N MET A 208 18.75 -1.44 22.16
CA MET A 208 17.38 -1.12 22.51
C MET A 208 17.01 0.27 21.98
N GLY A 209 16.17 0.31 20.95
CA GLY A 209 15.78 1.54 20.28
C GLY A 209 15.01 1.25 18.98
N THR A 210 14.73 2.32 18.24
CA THR A 210 14.08 2.26 16.93
C THR A 210 15.04 2.73 15.83
N LEU A 211 15.12 1.98 14.74
CA LEU A 211 15.84 2.36 13.54
C LEU A 211 14.86 2.70 12.42
N ILE A 212 14.94 3.92 11.90
CA ILE A 212 14.24 4.35 10.68
C ILE A 212 15.17 4.10 9.51
N VAL A 213 14.73 3.29 8.56
CA VAL A 213 15.48 2.98 7.33
C VAL A 213 14.78 3.62 6.14
N SER A 214 15.54 4.40 5.36
CA SER A 214 15.11 4.96 4.08
C SER A 214 16.05 4.53 2.96
N PHE A 215 15.58 4.48 1.71
CA PHE A 215 16.43 4.13 0.55
C PHE A 215 16.76 5.34 -0.33
N ASP A 216 16.09 6.47 -0.13
CA ASP A 216 16.35 7.72 -0.84
C ASP A 216 16.64 8.86 0.13
N ARG A 217 17.72 9.61 -0.13
CA ARG A 217 18.10 10.80 0.63
C ARG A 217 17.08 11.92 0.49
N THR A 218 16.34 11.98 -0.62
CA THR A 218 15.37 13.07 -0.85
C THR A 218 14.13 12.93 0.02
N THR A 219 13.78 11.69 0.41
CA THR A 219 12.54 11.36 1.12
C THR A 219 12.75 11.02 2.59
N HIS A 220 13.99 10.86 3.06
CA HIS A 220 14.28 10.55 4.47
C HIS A 220 13.62 11.52 5.47
N LYS A 221 13.62 12.83 5.19
CA LYS A 221 12.96 13.82 6.07
C LYS A 221 11.46 13.62 6.15
N PHE A 222 10.85 13.21 5.05
CA PHE A 222 9.43 12.91 5.01
C PHE A 222 9.12 11.63 5.81
N HIS A 223 9.94 10.58 5.67
CA HIS A 223 9.82 9.37 6.49
C HIS A 223 9.97 9.64 7.98
N ARG A 224 10.96 10.47 8.35
CA ARG A 224 11.14 10.93 9.72
C ARG A 224 9.89 11.68 10.22
N GLY A 225 9.35 12.61 9.44
CA GLY A 225 8.13 13.34 9.81
C GLY A 225 6.92 12.42 10.01
N ILE A 226 6.78 11.37 9.19
CA ILE A 226 5.76 10.34 9.37
C ILE A 226 5.96 9.59 10.70
N PHE A 227 7.19 9.21 11.04
CA PHE A 227 7.48 8.49 12.28
C PHE A 227 7.31 9.37 13.54
N GLU A 228 7.67 10.66 13.46
CA GLU A 228 7.55 11.61 14.58
C GLU A 228 6.11 11.71 15.11
N ALA A 229 5.11 11.48 14.25
CA ALA A 229 3.70 11.44 14.65
C ALA A 229 3.38 10.30 15.65
N ILE A 230 4.18 9.24 15.69
CA ILE A 230 4.05 8.10 16.62
C ILE A 230 4.96 8.29 17.83
N SER A 231 6.15 8.86 17.63
CA SER A 231 7.19 8.92 18.67
C SER A 231 7.00 10.03 19.70
N ALA A 232 5.95 10.86 19.57
CA ALA A 232 5.70 11.99 20.47
C ALA A 232 5.65 11.58 21.96
N ASN A 233 5.37 10.31 22.26
CA ASN A 233 5.27 9.77 23.62
C ASN A 233 6.38 8.77 24.01
N SER A 234 7.35 8.46 23.14
CA SER A 234 8.38 7.44 23.41
C SER A 234 9.71 8.04 23.88
N SER A 235 10.26 7.56 25.00
CA SER A 235 11.59 7.96 25.52
C SER A 235 12.77 7.22 24.87
N LEU A 236 12.51 6.42 23.84
CA LEU A 236 13.49 5.51 23.23
C LEU A 236 14.40 6.22 22.24
N SER A 237 15.64 5.73 22.12
CA SER A 237 16.57 6.26 21.13
C SER A 237 16.10 5.91 19.72
N VAL A 238 15.94 6.93 18.88
CA VAL A 238 15.62 6.80 17.47
C VAL A 238 16.89 7.07 16.66
N LYS A 239 17.25 6.14 15.77
CA LYS A 239 18.33 6.30 14.80
C LYS A 239 17.75 6.31 13.39
N GLU A 240 18.39 7.05 12.50
CA GLU A 240 17.98 7.20 11.11
C GLU A 240 19.12 6.79 10.20
N GLU A 241 18.84 5.94 9.23
CA GLU A 241 19.83 5.47 8.25
C GLU A 241 19.25 5.53 6.84
N VAL A 242 20.06 6.03 5.90
CA VAL A 242 19.74 6.03 4.48
C VAL A 242 20.62 5.01 3.77
N ILE A 243 20.02 3.93 3.29
CA ILE A 243 20.70 2.79 2.69
C ILE A 243 20.57 2.88 1.17
N GLN A 244 21.61 3.34 0.49
CA GLN A 244 21.61 3.46 -0.98
C GLN A 244 22.32 2.29 -1.67
N ASN A 245 23.08 1.51 -0.91
CA ASN A 245 23.88 0.38 -1.36
C ASN A 245 24.22 -0.54 -0.17
N PHE A 246 24.82 -1.69 -0.45
CA PHE A 246 25.20 -2.67 0.58
C PHE A 246 26.29 -2.16 1.53
N ASP A 247 27.17 -1.25 1.11
CA ASP A 247 28.18 -0.66 2.00
C ASP A 247 27.55 0.21 3.09
N ASP A 248 26.43 0.88 2.78
CA ASP A 248 25.65 1.63 3.75
C ASP A 248 24.97 0.69 4.75
N LEU A 249 24.34 -0.38 4.27
CA LEU A 249 23.73 -1.41 5.12
C LEU A 249 24.75 -2.02 6.10
N MET A 250 25.99 -2.26 5.65
CA MET A 250 27.09 -2.77 6.47
C MET A 250 27.51 -1.84 7.63
N LYS A 251 27.19 -0.55 7.55
CA LYS A 251 27.55 0.45 8.56
C LYS A 251 26.47 0.63 9.61
N VAL A 252 25.23 0.25 9.32
CA VAL A 252 24.08 0.35 10.23
C VAL A 252 24.34 -0.32 11.57
N GLU A 253 23.80 0.27 12.64
CA GLU A 253 23.73 -0.32 13.97
C GLU A 253 22.33 -0.91 14.21
N PRO A 254 22.17 -2.24 14.28
CA PRO A 254 20.87 -2.87 14.45
C PRO A 254 20.16 -2.43 15.74
N GLN A 255 18.88 -2.08 15.61
CA GLN A 255 18.01 -1.72 16.72
C GLN A 255 16.89 -2.76 16.88
N LYS A 256 16.33 -2.88 18.10
CA LYS A 256 15.30 -3.88 18.38
C LYS A 256 14.05 -3.71 17.50
N LEU A 257 13.64 -2.48 17.24
CA LEU A 257 12.58 -2.13 16.29
C LEU A 257 13.20 -1.50 15.05
N VAL A 258 12.82 -1.96 13.86
CA VAL A 258 13.25 -1.40 12.58
C VAL A 258 12.02 -1.07 11.77
N ILE A 259 11.92 0.17 11.30
CA ILE A 259 10.85 0.65 10.43
C ILE A 259 11.46 1.04 9.09
N ILE A 260 11.13 0.24 8.08
CA ILE A 260 11.63 0.38 6.73
C ILE A 260 10.61 1.16 5.92
N PHE A 261 10.98 2.37 5.52
CA PHE A 261 10.16 3.23 4.68
C PHE A 261 10.51 3.03 3.21
N VAL A 262 9.47 2.81 2.41
CA VAL A 262 9.58 2.61 0.96
C VAL A 262 8.67 3.60 0.25
N ASP A 263 9.24 4.42 -0.62
CA ASP A 263 8.47 5.38 -1.41
C ASP A 263 7.63 4.71 -2.50
N TYR A 264 6.50 5.36 -2.81
CA TYR A 264 5.67 5.02 -3.96
C TYR A 264 6.50 4.98 -5.25
N ASN A 265 6.20 3.97 -6.07
CA ASN A 265 6.62 3.90 -7.46
C ASN A 265 5.47 3.40 -8.32
N ASP A 266 5.49 3.73 -9.61
CA ASP A 266 4.41 3.40 -10.56
C ASP A 266 4.20 1.89 -10.73
N ARG A 267 5.23 1.09 -10.41
CA ARG A 267 5.17 -0.37 -10.45
C ARG A 267 4.62 -0.99 -9.16
N GLN A 268 4.34 -0.19 -8.13
CA GLN A 268 3.86 -0.63 -6.81
C GLN A 268 4.73 -1.70 -6.14
N ILE A 269 6.04 -1.64 -6.40
CA ILE A 269 7.02 -2.56 -5.84
C ILE A 269 7.40 -2.05 -4.44
N ILE A 270 7.08 -2.82 -3.42
CA ILE A 270 7.44 -2.50 -2.03
C ILE A 270 8.83 -3.09 -1.72
N LEU A 271 8.99 -4.40 -1.91
CA LEU A 271 10.28 -5.10 -1.90
C LEU A 271 10.47 -5.76 -3.27
N GLU A 272 11.68 -5.75 -3.80
CA GLU A 272 12.00 -6.40 -5.06
C GLU A 272 11.93 -7.93 -4.93
N ASN A 273 11.30 -8.59 -5.90
CA ASN A 273 11.42 -10.03 -6.07
C ASN A 273 12.53 -10.32 -7.10
N LEU A 274 13.51 -11.12 -6.67
CA LEU A 274 14.66 -11.55 -7.48
C LEU A 274 14.28 -12.16 -8.84
N GLU A 275 13.08 -12.74 -8.95
CA GLU A 275 12.60 -13.36 -10.18
C GLU A 275 12.02 -12.35 -11.20
N SER A 276 11.63 -11.15 -10.75
CA SER A 276 10.85 -10.20 -11.57
C SER A 276 11.40 -8.77 -11.60
N GLU A 277 12.28 -8.40 -10.68
CA GLU A 277 12.83 -7.06 -10.54
C GLU A 277 14.36 -7.04 -10.67
N ILE A 278 14.91 -5.92 -11.16
CA ILE A 278 16.36 -5.69 -11.21
C ILE A 278 16.79 -5.06 -9.89
N GLY A 279 17.76 -5.71 -9.23
CA GLY A 279 18.21 -5.33 -7.89
C GLY A 279 17.31 -5.89 -6.79
N ASP A 280 17.84 -5.96 -5.59
CA ASP A 280 17.17 -6.59 -4.45
C ASP A 280 17.51 -5.92 -3.10
N LEU A 281 18.03 -4.70 -3.14
CA LEU A 281 18.55 -4.00 -1.97
C LEU A 281 17.51 -3.89 -0.84
N ARG A 282 16.24 -3.55 -1.14
CA ARG A 282 15.22 -3.40 -0.10
C ARG A 282 14.85 -4.76 0.50
N ASN A 283 14.71 -5.76 -0.36
CA ASN A 283 14.43 -7.12 0.08
C ASN A 283 15.57 -7.68 0.95
N GLN A 284 16.82 -7.60 0.48
CA GLN A 284 17.99 -8.05 1.24
C GLN A 284 18.16 -7.28 2.56
N ALA A 285 17.99 -5.96 2.57
CA ALA A 285 18.06 -5.18 3.81
C ALA A 285 16.99 -5.67 4.81
N THR A 286 15.78 -5.92 4.33
CA THR A 286 14.69 -6.47 5.15
C THR A 286 15.05 -7.85 5.73
N ASP A 287 15.53 -8.77 4.88
CA ASP A 287 15.94 -10.11 5.30
C ASP A 287 17.10 -10.09 6.30
N VAL A 288 18.06 -9.18 6.11
CA VAL A 288 19.17 -8.96 7.05
C VAL A 288 18.64 -8.56 8.42
N PHE A 289 17.74 -7.58 8.51
CA PHE A 289 17.18 -7.16 9.81
C PHE A 289 16.34 -8.25 10.47
N ILE A 290 15.54 -8.98 9.69
CA ILE A 290 14.79 -10.14 10.21
C ILE A 290 15.75 -11.21 10.77
N SER A 291 16.84 -11.48 10.06
CA SER A 291 17.86 -12.47 10.48
C SER A 291 18.63 -12.05 11.73
N LEU A 292 18.68 -10.76 12.04
CA LEU A 292 19.28 -10.19 13.24
C LEU A 292 18.29 -10.11 14.43
N GLU A 293 17.11 -10.74 14.31
CA GLU A 293 16.06 -10.76 15.33
C GLU A 293 15.48 -9.37 15.69
N CYS A 294 15.58 -8.43 14.74
CA CYS A 294 14.86 -7.16 14.79
C CYS A 294 13.36 -7.42 14.56
N ASP A 295 12.51 -6.65 15.24
CA ASP A 295 11.09 -6.54 14.87
C ASP A 295 10.98 -5.53 13.72
N VAL A 296 10.58 -6.00 12.54
CA VAL A 296 10.64 -5.22 11.31
C VAL A 296 9.24 -4.84 10.84
N PHE A 297 8.99 -3.55 10.69
CA PHE A 297 7.83 -3.00 9.99
C PHE A 297 8.24 -2.48 8.61
N VAL A 298 7.40 -2.69 7.61
CA VAL A 298 7.56 -2.11 6.27
C VAL A 298 6.41 -1.14 6.02
N VAL A 299 6.75 0.11 5.74
CA VAL A 299 5.82 1.21 5.52
C VAL A 299 5.94 1.69 4.08
N TYR A 300 4.90 1.46 3.27
CA TYR A 300 4.82 1.93 1.89
C TYR A 300 4.17 3.31 1.84
N CYS A 301 4.91 4.32 1.41
CA CYS A 301 4.51 5.72 1.51
C CYS A 301 4.03 6.31 0.19
N LYS A 302 3.31 7.43 0.26
CA LYS A 302 2.74 8.17 -0.89
C LYS A 302 1.80 7.31 -1.73
N ASP A 303 1.23 6.27 -1.14
CA ASP A 303 0.19 5.48 -1.78
C ASP A 303 -1.15 6.21 -1.68
N LYS A 304 -1.62 6.75 -2.81
CA LYS A 304 -2.92 7.43 -2.89
C LYS A 304 -4.08 6.54 -2.45
N GLY A 305 -3.99 5.22 -2.66
CA GLY A 305 -5.02 4.30 -2.21
C GLY A 305 -5.08 4.09 -0.70
N SER A 306 -4.12 4.63 0.04
CA SER A 306 -4.08 4.64 1.51
C SER A 306 -4.64 5.93 2.13
N GLN A 307 -5.15 6.88 1.33
CA GLN A 307 -5.72 8.13 1.85
C GLN A 307 -6.99 7.89 2.66
N ASP A 308 -7.88 7.01 2.18
CA ASP A 308 -9.17 6.68 2.80
C ASP A 308 -9.17 5.22 3.27
N LEU A 309 -8.15 4.84 4.03
CA LEU A 309 -7.97 3.46 4.48
C LEU A 309 -8.99 3.09 5.57
N SER A 310 -9.70 1.98 5.40
CA SER A 310 -10.63 1.46 6.41
C SER A 310 -9.88 1.19 7.73
N PRO A 311 -10.48 1.45 8.92
CA PRO A 311 -9.88 1.14 10.21
C PRO A 311 -9.43 -0.31 10.39
N ASP A 312 -10.03 -1.24 9.65
CA ASP A 312 -9.72 -2.67 9.71
C ASP A 312 -8.48 -3.07 8.89
N ASN A 313 -7.91 -2.15 8.11
CA ASN A 313 -6.81 -2.43 7.19
C ASN A 313 -5.58 -1.61 7.55
N LEU A 314 -4.43 -2.27 7.76
CA LEU A 314 -3.15 -1.57 7.96
C LEU A 314 -2.52 -1.10 6.65
N TYR A 315 -2.89 -1.71 5.52
CA TYR A 315 -2.39 -1.35 4.20
C TYR A 315 -3.50 -1.40 3.15
N ASN A 316 -3.30 -0.72 2.03
CA ASN A 316 -4.22 -0.66 0.91
C ASN A 316 -4.40 -2.06 0.28
N PRO A 317 -5.61 -2.64 0.32
CA PRO A 317 -5.85 -4.00 -0.21
C PRO A 317 -5.59 -4.15 -1.72
N LYS A 318 -5.47 -3.04 -2.47
CA LYS A 318 -5.12 -3.07 -3.89
C LYS A 318 -3.63 -3.41 -4.14
N LEU A 319 -2.77 -3.35 -3.12
CA LEU A 319 -1.35 -3.69 -3.20
C LEU A 319 -1.14 -5.21 -3.27
N LYS A 320 -1.34 -5.78 -4.46
CA LYS A 320 -1.21 -7.24 -4.69
C LYS A 320 0.19 -7.78 -4.39
N SER A 321 1.22 -6.92 -4.36
CA SER A 321 2.60 -7.29 -4.00
C SER A 321 2.69 -7.81 -2.56
N VAL A 322 1.84 -7.32 -1.64
CA VAL A 322 1.81 -7.78 -0.24
C VAL A 322 1.43 -9.26 -0.13
N GLU A 323 0.48 -9.73 -0.96
CA GLU A 323 0.04 -11.14 -0.95
C GLU A 323 1.02 -12.07 -1.68
N ARG A 324 1.69 -11.55 -2.71
CA ARG A 324 2.52 -12.35 -3.64
C ARG A 324 3.97 -12.48 -3.17
N HIS A 325 4.52 -11.43 -2.57
CA HIS A 325 5.93 -11.40 -2.19
C HIS A 325 6.15 -12.21 -0.90
N PRO A 326 7.07 -13.20 -0.88
CA PRO A 326 7.25 -14.11 0.25
C PRO A 326 7.52 -13.42 1.59
N VAL A 327 8.41 -12.41 1.60
CA VAL A 327 8.75 -11.64 2.81
C VAL A 327 7.59 -10.78 3.29
N LEU A 328 6.96 -10.01 2.39
CA LEU A 328 5.80 -9.18 2.73
C LEU A 328 4.63 -10.02 3.25
N ARG A 329 4.38 -11.21 2.69
CA ARG A 329 3.33 -12.10 3.17
C ARG A 329 3.55 -12.52 4.62
N LYS A 330 4.79 -12.91 4.97
CA LYS A 330 5.16 -13.26 6.37
C LYS A 330 5.03 -12.06 7.31
N LEU A 331 5.42 -10.87 6.85
CA LEU A 331 5.28 -9.64 7.63
C LEU A 331 3.80 -9.25 7.81
N LYS A 332 2.97 -9.42 6.78
CA LYS A 332 1.52 -9.19 6.81
C LYS A 332 0.84 -10.09 7.84
N GLU A 333 1.18 -11.38 7.90
CA GLU A 333 0.64 -12.34 8.89
C GLU A 333 0.92 -11.90 10.34
N ARG A 334 1.94 -11.05 10.54
CA ARG A 334 2.31 -10.46 11.82
C ARG A 334 1.87 -9.00 11.95
N GLU A 335 1.01 -8.51 11.06
CA GLU A 335 0.52 -7.12 11.07
C GLU A 335 1.66 -6.09 10.99
N ARG A 336 2.72 -6.39 10.22
CA ARG A 336 3.95 -5.57 10.07
C ARG A 336 4.04 -4.81 8.75
N VAL A 337 3.05 -4.92 7.88
CA VAL A 337 3.01 -4.20 6.60
C VAL A 337 1.97 -3.10 6.70
N ILE A 338 2.41 -1.87 6.46
CA ILE A 338 1.57 -0.67 6.54
C ILE A 338 1.72 0.10 5.24
N SER A 339 0.64 0.75 4.79
CA SER A 339 0.75 1.75 3.73
C SER A 339 0.07 3.05 4.11
N VAL A 340 0.67 4.16 3.67
CA VAL A 340 0.26 5.52 4.00
C VAL A 340 0.33 6.40 2.75
N ASN A 341 -0.51 7.44 2.71
CA ASN A 341 -0.35 8.51 1.74
C ASN A 341 0.70 9.50 2.24
N THR A 342 0.33 10.33 3.21
CA THR A 342 1.22 11.36 3.78
C THR A 342 1.53 11.15 5.25
N GLU A 343 0.61 10.54 5.99
CA GLU A 343 0.67 10.36 7.45
C GLU A 343 -0.01 9.03 7.81
N PHE A 344 0.28 8.52 9.01
CA PHE A 344 -0.44 7.36 9.54
C PHE A 344 -1.89 7.73 9.89
N HIS A 345 -2.82 6.84 9.58
CA HIS A 345 -4.17 6.96 10.09
C HIS A 345 -4.18 6.70 11.61
N PRO A 346 -5.06 7.34 12.40
CA PRO A 346 -5.15 7.12 13.85
C PRO A 346 -5.11 5.66 14.33
N HIS A 347 -5.75 4.72 13.62
CA HIS A 347 -5.72 3.30 14.00
C HIS A 347 -4.33 2.65 13.77
N GLN A 348 -3.59 3.07 12.73
CA GLN A 348 -2.21 2.63 12.49
C GLN A 348 -1.26 3.18 13.56
N VAL A 349 -1.49 4.42 14.03
CA VAL A 349 -0.74 5.00 15.15
C VAL A 349 -0.97 4.17 16.41
N SER A 350 -2.23 3.92 16.79
CA SER A 350 -2.55 3.10 17.97
C SER A 350 -1.98 1.68 17.87
N HIS A 351 -1.98 1.08 16.67
CA HIS A 351 -1.36 -0.22 16.41
C HIS A 351 0.15 -0.19 16.69
N LEU A 352 0.87 0.78 16.12
CA LEU A 352 2.31 0.92 16.30
C LEU A 352 2.69 1.27 17.74
N GLU A 353 1.95 2.17 18.40
CA GLU A 353 2.15 2.50 19.82
C GLU A 353 1.99 1.27 20.72
N SER A 354 0.98 0.42 20.45
CA SER A 354 0.79 -0.84 21.19
C SER A 354 2.02 -1.76 21.09
N TYR A 355 2.65 -1.83 19.91
CA TYR A 355 3.84 -2.64 19.70
C TYR A 355 5.09 -2.01 20.31
N CYS A 356 5.30 -0.71 20.14
CA CYS A 356 6.39 -0.01 20.83
C CYS A 356 6.31 -0.25 22.34
N ASN A 357 5.14 -0.15 22.94
CA ASN A 357 4.98 -0.41 24.37
C ASN A 357 5.30 -1.87 24.74
N LYS A 358 4.89 -2.87 23.94
CA LYS A 358 5.18 -4.29 24.21
C LYS A 358 6.64 -4.70 23.98
N THR A 359 7.33 -4.04 23.06
CA THR A 359 8.72 -4.40 22.69
C THR A 359 9.74 -3.82 23.65
N PHE A 360 9.38 -2.73 24.35
CA PHE A 360 10.30 -1.95 25.18
C PHE A 360 9.96 -1.92 26.68
N LEU A 361 8.79 -2.43 27.09
CA LEU A 361 8.44 -2.80 28.47
C LEU A 361 8.66 -4.31 28.67
#